data_AF-V5IE60-F1
#
_entry.id   AF-V5IE60-F1
#
_cell.length_a   1.000
_cell.length_b   1.000
_cell.length_c   1.000
_cell.angle_alpha   90.00
_cell.angle_beta   90.00
_cell.angle_gamma   90.00
#
_symmetry.space_group_name_H-M   'P 1'
#
loop_
_entity.id
_entity.type
_entity.pdbx_description
1 polymer ?
#
loop_
_entity_poly.entity_id
_entity_poly.type
_entity_poly.pdbx_seq_one_letter_code
_entity_poly.pdbx_strand_id
1 'polypeptide(L)'
;VLQRTIKKELPLSPQRIRFLTIEREPVPYDIIMHLGLHAIWKSRMSVRHADVDARNPREYFIESIKCLRECYKKINTCVEWLPVLDILVTLKTF
;
A
#
# COMPACT_ATOMS: atom_id res chain seq x y z
N VAL A 1 -0.19 3.97 22.44
CA VAL A 1 -0.41 5.02 21.42
C VAL A 1 -1.49 4.60 20.44
N LEU A 2 -1.31 3.51 19.68
CA LEU A 2 -2.30 2.96 18.72
C LEU A 2 -3.75 2.84 19.24
N GLN A 3 -3.98 2.22 20.41
CA GLN A 3 -5.32 2.13 21.02
C GLN A 3 -5.97 3.51 21.26
N ARG A 4 -5.17 4.49 21.71
CA ARG A 4 -5.65 5.84 22.01
C ARG A 4 -6.04 6.59 20.73
N THR A 5 -5.39 6.28 19.62
CA THR A 5 -5.64 6.91 18.33
C THR A 5 -6.88 6.34 17.61
N ILE A 6 -7.14 5.04 17.74
CA ILE A 6 -8.17 4.34 16.95
C ILE A 6 -9.55 4.29 17.64
N LYS A 7 -9.68 4.70 18.91
CA LYS A 7 -10.93 4.61 19.71
C LYS A 7 -11.61 3.23 19.61
N LYS A 8 -10.82 2.16 19.50
CA LYS A 8 -11.29 0.77 19.56
C LYS A 8 -10.57 0.07 20.69
N GLU A 9 -11.31 -0.72 21.45
CA GLU A 9 -10.70 -1.63 22.43
C GLU A 9 -9.96 -2.74 21.66
N LEU A 10 -8.64 -2.66 21.66
CA LEU A 10 -7.80 -3.71 21.08
C LEU A 10 -7.49 -4.71 22.19
N PRO A 11 -7.76 -6.02 22.01
CA PRO A 11 -7.46 -7.05 23.01
C PRO A 11 -5.95 -7.32 23.04
N LEU A 12 -5.18 -6.38 23.59
CA LEU A 12 -3.72 -6.46 23.72
C LEU A 12 -3.35 -7.30 24.94
N SER A 13 -2.58 -8.37 24.75
CA SER A 13 -1.97 -9.16 25.83
C SER A 13 -0.44 -9.11 25.72
N PRO A 14 0.31 -9.14 26.85
CA PRO A 14 1.77 -9.02 26.84
C PRO A 14 2.50 -10.07 26.01
N GLN A 15 1.93 -11.29 25.87
CA GLN A 15 2.50 -12.37 25.05
C GLN A 15 2.00 -12.35 23.60
N ARG A 16 1.17 -11.36 23.23
CA ARG A 16 0.47 -11.30 21.95
C ARG A 16 0.57 -9.90 21.39
N ILE A 17 1.66 -9.61 20.68
CA ILE A 17 1.53 -8.83 19.45
C ILE A 17 0.86 -9.77 18.45
N ARG A 18 -0.43 -9.98 18.62
CA ARG A 18 -1.24 -10.65 17.62
C ARG A 18 -1.28 -9.66 16.46
N PHE A 19 -0.70 -10.04 15.32
CA PHE A 19 -1.31 -9.71 14.04
C PHE A 19 -2.81 -9.87 14.29
N LEU A 20 -3.59 -8.79 14.17
CA LEU A 20 -5.05 -8.96 14.22
C LEU A 20 -5.33 -10.12 13.28
N THR A 21 -6.02 -11.17 13.75
CA THR A 21 -6.56 -12.22 12.89
C THR A 21 -7.66 -11.55 12.09
N ILE A 22 -7.24 -10.76 11.11
CA ILE A 22 -8.08 -10.20 10.06
C ILE A 22 -8.33 -11.40 9.16
N GLU A 23 -9.60 -11.71 8.93
CA GLU A 23 -9.98 -12.61 7.84
C GLU A 23 -9.20 -12.17 6.61
N ARG A 24 -8.38 -13.05 6.04
CA ARG A 24 -7.54 -12.67 4.91
C ARG A 24 -8.47 -12.31 3.76
N GLU A 25 -8.65 -11.02 3.54
CA GLU A 25 -9.25 -10.54 2.31
C GLU A 25 -8.35 -11.02 1.16
N PRO A 26 -8.96 -11.48 0.05
CA PRO A 26 -8.20 -12.02 -1.06
C PRO A 26 -7.28 -10.94 -1.67
N VAL A 27 -7.71 -9.67 -1.60
CA VAL A 27 -6.95 -8.49 -2.03
C VAL A 27 -5.79 -8.21 -1.06
N PRO A 28 -4.55 -7.97 -1.54
CA PRO A 28 -3.39 -7.71 -0.69
C PRO A 28 -3.33 -6.25 -0.20
N TYR A 29 -4.33 -5.82 0.59
CA TYR A 29 -4.43 -4.44 1.06
C TYR A 29 -3.23 -3.97 1.90
N ASP A 30 -2.62 -4.86 2.67
CA ASP A 30 -1.42 -4.53 3.46
C ASP A 30 -0.27 -4.07 2.56
N ILE A 31 -0.07 -4.77 1.42
CA ILE A 31 0.95 -4.42 0.43
C ILE A 31 0.58 -3.09 -0.23
N ILE A 32 -0.68 -2.93 -0.66
CA ILE A 32 -1.16 -1.69 -1.29
C ILE A 32 -0.95 -0.49 -0.35
N MET A 33 -1.33 -0.62 0.92
CA MET A 33 -1.13 0.41 1.93
C MET A 33 0.36 0.71 2.15
N HIS A 34 1.19 -0.33 2.25
CA HIS A 34 2.63 -0.16 2.42
C HIS A 34 3.27 0.58 1.24
N LEU A 35 2.88 0.26 0.00
CA LEU A 35 3.32 0.97 -1.19
C LEU A 35 2.88 2.44 -1.19
N GLY A 36 1.67 2.73 -0.68
CA GLY A 36 1.19 4.10 -0.48
C GLY A 36 2.07 4.91 0.48
N LEU A 37 2.38 4.33 1.64
CA LEU A 37 3.28 4.94 2.62
C LEU A 37 4.69 5.14 2.06
N HIS A 38 5.22 4.14 1.36
CA HIS A 38 6.51 4.22 0.70
C HIS A 38 6.54 5.32 -0.36
N ALA A 39 5.47 5.50 -1.15
CA ALA A 39 5.39 6.54 -2.15
C ALA A 39 5.39 7.96 -1.54
N ILE A 40 4.70 8.15 -0.40
CA ILE A 40 4.74 9.42 0.36
C ILE A 40 6.15 9.70 0.85
N TRP A 41 6.80 8.69 1.44
CA TRP A 41 8.18 8.83 1.92
C TRP A 41 9.13 9.15 0.76
N LYS A 42 9.06 8.42 -0.35
CA LYS A 42 9.92 8.59 -1.52
C LYS A 42 9.76 9.98 -2.13
N SER A 43 8.53 10.48 -2.27
CA SER A 43 8.28 11.84 -2.72
C SER A 43 8.95 12.88 -1.82
N ARG A 44 8.81 12.77 -0.50
CA ARG A 44 9.48 13.67 0.45
C ARG A 44 11.00 13.59 0.36
N MET A 45 11.56 12.41 0.17
CA MET A 45 13.02 12.23 0.03
C MET A 45 13.54 12.80 -1.28
N SER A 46 12.82 12.59 -2.38
CA SER A 46 13.22 13.14 -3.68
C SER A 46 13.33 14.66 -3.67
N VAL A 47 12.38 15.33 -3.00
CA VAL A 47 12.44 16.79 -2.80
C VAL A 47 13.62 17.19 -1.91
N ARG A 48 13.86 16.45 -0.81
CA ARG A 48 14.99 16.73 0.09
C ARG A 48 16.37 16.56 -0.56
N HIS A 49 16.49 15.59 -1.46
CA HIS A 49 17.74 15.31 -2.18
C HIS A 49 17.89 16.14 -3.45
N ALA A 50 16.91 17.00 -3.77
CA ALA A 50 16.88 17.75 -5.02
C ALA A 50 17.01 16.85 -6.26
N ASP A 51 16.33 15.69 -6.23
CA ASP A 51 16.27 14.79 -7.37
C ASP A 51 15.66 15.52 -8.58
N VAL A 52 16.30 15.42 -9.74
CA VAL A 52 15.86 16.07 -10.99
C VAL A 52 14.44 15.62 -11.38
N ASP A 53 14.11 14.36 -11.08
CA ASP A 53 12.80 13.74 -11.37
C ASP A 53 11.96 13.55 -10.09
N ALA A 54 11.97 14.53 -9.18
CA ALA A 54 11.11 14.50 -7.99
C ALA A 54 9.63 14.48 -8.40
N ARG A 55 8.95 13.38 -8.06
CA ARG A 55 7.54 13.14 -8.41
C ARG A 55 6.62 13.32 -7.20
N ASN A 56 5.34 13.55 -7.47
CA ASN A 56 4.35 13.55 -6.40
C ASN A 56 4.11 12.11 -5.87
N PRO A 57 3.56 11.93 -4.65
CA PRO A 57 3.35 10.59 -4.09
C PRO A 57 2.47 9.70 -4.98
N ARG A 58 1.49 10.27 -5.68
CA ARG A 58 0.59 9.51 -6.56
C ARG A 58 1.35 8.85 -7.71
N GLU A 59 2.30 9.55 -8.33
CA GLU A 59 3.10 9.01 -9.43
C GLU A 59 3.98 7.83 -8.98
N TYR A 60 4.70 7.98 -7.85
CA TYR A 60 5.47 6.88 -7.28
C TYR A 60 4.60 5.69 -6.85
N PHE A 61 3.39 5.97 -6.37
CA PHE A 61 2.43 4.94 -6.02
C PHE A 61 1.95 4.17 -7.25
N ILE A 62 1.52 4.88 -8.31
CA ILE A 62 1.09 4.26 -9.57
C ILE A 62 2.20 3.41 -10.19
N GLU A 63 3.45 3.90 -10.18
CA GLU A 63 4.61 3.13 -10.64
C GLU A 63 4.80 1.83 -9.85
N SER A 64 4.67 1.91 -8.52
CA SER A 64 4.78 0.74 -7.64
C SER A 64 3.64 -0.26 -7.87
N ILE A 65 2.40 0.22 -8.06
CA ILE A 65 1.24 -0.63 -8.37
C ILE A 65 1.37 -1.28 -9.74
N LYS A 66 1.89 -0.57 -10.76
CA LYS A 66 2.19 -1.17 -12.06
C LYS A 66 3.15 -2.35 -11.90
N CYS A 67 4.25 -2.17 -11.17
CA CYS A 67 5.21 -3.23 -10.90
C CYS A 67 4.54 -4.43 -10.19
N LEU A 68 3.78 -4.16 -9.13
CA LEU A 68 3.06 -5.19 -8.38
C LEU A 68 2.11 -5.99 -9.28
N ARG A 69 1.33 -5.29 -10.13
CA ARG A 69 0.40 -5.90 -11.06
C ARG A 69 1.10 -6.80 -12.06
N GLU A 70 2.20 -6.34 -12.67
CA GLU A 70 2.94 -7.17 -13.63
C GLU A 70 3.58 -8.40 -12.96
N CYS A 71 3.99 -8.30 -11.69
CA CYS A 71 4.41 -9.47 -10.92
C CYS A 71 3.28 -10.49 -10.74
N TYR A 72 2.09 -10.05 -10.32
CA TYR A 72 0.96 -10.97 -10.15
C TYR A 72 0.47 -11.57 -11.47
N LYS A 73 0.43 -10.79 -12.55
CA LYS A 73 0.09 -11.30 -13.89
C LYS A 73 1.00 -12.44 -14.34
N LYS A 74 2.29 -12.41 -13.98
CA LYS A 74 3.25 -13.49 -14.29
C LYS A 74 3.04 -14.74 -13.45
N ILE A 75 2.58 -14.59 -12.21
CA ILE A 75 2.36 -15.72 -11.28
C ILE A 75 1.02 -16.40 -11.57
N ASN A 76 -0.05 -15.62 -11.70
CA ASN A 76 -1.40 -16.11 -11.95
C ASN A 76 -2.26 -15.00 -12.57
N THR A 77 -2.71 -15.22 -13.81
CA THR A 77 -3.55 -14.28 -14.54
C THR A 77 -5.02 -14.31 -14.12
N CYS A 78 -5.47 -15.36 -13.43
CA CYS A 78 -6.87 -15.60 -13.04
C CYS A 78 -7.16 -15.18 -11.59
N VAL A 79 -6.41 -14.21 -11.07
CA VAL A 79 -6.60 -13.70 -9.72
C VAL A 79 -7.79 -12.76 -9.68
N GLU A 80 -8.86 -13.15 -8.97
CA GLU A 80 -10.16 -12.42 -8.96
C GLU A 80 -10.05 -10.95 -8.56
N TRP A 81 -9.09 -10.62 -7.70
CA TRP A 81 -8.89 -9.25 -7.21
C TRP A 81 -7.90 -8.43 -8.05
N LEU A 82 -7.27 -8.99 -9.08
CA LEU A 82 -6.35 -8.28 -9.97
C LEU A 82 -6.94 -6.99 -10.59
N PRO A 83 -8.26 -6.92 -10.93
CA PRO A 83 -8.88 -5.68 -11.40
C PRO A 83 -8.77 -4.50 -10.43
N VAL A 84 -8.61 -4.75 -9.12
CA VAL A 84 -8.36 -3.68 -8.14
C VAL A 84 -7.06 -2.94 -8.47
N LEU A 85 -6.00 -3.67 -8.86
CA LEU A 85 -4.74 -3.05 -9.26
C LEU A 85 -4.89 -2.26 -10.57
N ASP A 86 -5.73 -2.73 -11.51
CA ASP A 86 -6.02 -1.98 -12.74
C ASP A 86 -6.69 -0.63 -12.47
N ILE A 87 -7.65 -0.60 -11.53
CA ILE A 87 -8.28 0.65 -11.08
C ILE A 87 -7.22 1.58 -10.48
N LEU A 88 -6.37 1.06 -9.59
CA LEU A 88 -5.33 1.86 -8.91
C LEU A 88 -4.29 2.44 -9.89
N VAL A 89 -3.97 1.75 -10.99
CA VAL A 89 -3.08 2.31 -12.03
C VAL A 89 -3.69 3.53 -12.72
N THR A 90 -5.02 3.65 -12.73
CA THR A 90 -5.78 4.76 -13.35
C THR A 90 -6.24 5.84 -12.38
N LEU A 91 -5.74 5.82 -11.12
CA LEU A 91 -6.06 6.82 -10.09
C LEU A 91 -6.03 8.24 -10.67
N LYS A 92 -7.13 9.00 -10.59
CA LYS A 92 -7.20 10.37 -11.11
C LYS A 92 -6.42 11.36 -10.24
N THR A 93 -6.05 12.50 -10.81
CA THR A 93 -5.57 13.66 -10.04
C THR A 93 -6.79 14.33 -9.40
N PHE A 94 -6.69 14.70 -8.12
CA PHE A 94 -7.73 15.45 -7.39
C PHE A 94 -7.43 16.95 -7.42
#